data_AF-A0A7S4ICZ3-F1
#
_entry.id   AF-A0A7S4ICZ3-F1
#
_cell.length_a   1.000
_cell.length_b   1.000
_cell.length_c   1.000
_cell.angle_alpha   90.00
_cell.angle_beta   90.00
_cell.angle_gamma   90.00
#
_symmetry.space_group_name_H-M   'P 1'
#
loop_
_entity.id
_entity.type
_entity.pdbx_description
1 polymer ?
#
loop_
_entity_poly.entity_id
_entity_poly.type
_entity_poly.pdbx_seq_one_letter_code
_entity_poly.pdbx_strand_id
1 'polypeptide(L)'
;DAEQFVLTCEDPDQVVTVAVVRDLLKQKEENLQVAAEFGSQLIAKNSVLESENQSLQQRIDARNEEMEQLYNQLAEYKADLQLNSQKDNKNETTNTGGDEDSFELKSLRQKYNLACDQLKDATNTNSHLMAEIEEKNETLAKFRSIEKELLQHRSENERLHIEVQQKDEQIQLLSDEKVELKREQRKLNETIKQSAENQSAIQRELSDLKHSSQHQNAAQQAKKKITAQQEDLTRAEEIINEQEKRINELEWEKKNIEKAITSTLLRNQELEKERKEHLRFLDEARASVANYRMREEEHTLELSMNLTEENNEGNLLSELEKELETRIGAERKMDVEEEEPETVPTTKPKPKTSAKAPVDAPENCEEYFYLAVTAIKISCAMKAPVGAAGAFRVNADALYQQLLESEVPFHEWYEWVKKQFERKLDSFVKKEEQPVTPPPVEPDSIRAKFARFMRRSSGPN
;
A
#
# COMPACT_ATOMS: atom_id res chain seq x y z
N ASP A 1 39.44 33.26 -6.16
CA ASP A 1 38.04 33.69 -6.05
C ASP A 1 37.14 33.06 -7.11
N ALA A 2 37.20 31.73 -7.30
CA ALA A 2 36.57 31.06 -8.43
C ALA A 2 35.88 29.76 -8.01
N GLU A 3 34.82 29.83 -7.19
CA GLU A 3 33.92 28.70 -6.93
C GLU A 3 32.46 29.17 -6.69
N GLN A 4 31.96 30.09 -7.51
CA GLN A 4 30.52 30.41 -7.55
C GLN A 4 29.97 30.11 -8.93
N PHE A 5 29.65 28.83 -9.15
CA PHE A 5 28.67 28.45 -10.17
C PHE A 5 27.29 28.68 -9.57
N VAL A 6 26.65 29.78 -9.97
CA VAL A 6 25.26 30.09 -9.64
C VAL A 6 24.38 29.41 -10.68
N LEU A 7 23.75 28.30 -10.30
CA LEU A 7 22.61 27.76 -11.03
C LEU A 7 21.44 28.69 -10.75
N THR A 8 20.98 29.43 -11.76
CA THR A 8 19.80 30.30 -11.65
C THR A 8 18.53 29.45 -11.57
N CYS A 9 18.01 29.31 -10.36
CA CYS A 9 16.66 28.80 -10.08
C CYS A 9 15.62 29.93 -10.19
N GLU A 10 14.35 29.56 -10.39
CA GLU A 10 13.23 30.51 -10.63
C GLU A 10 12.94 31.46 -9.45
N ASP A 11 13.49 31.20 -8.26
CA ASP A 11 13.56 32.19 -7.17
C ASP A 11 14.93 32.91 -7.22
N PRO A 12 14.98 34.22 -7.53
CA PRO A 12 16.23 34.97 -7.59
C PRO A 12 16.96 35.06 -6.23
N ASP A 13 16.31 34.67 -5.14
CA ASP A 13 16.88 34.62 -3.79
C ASP A 13 17.45 33.24 -3.40
N GLN A 14 17.26 32.19 -4.23
CA GLN A 14 17.71 30.83 -3.91
C GLN A 14 18.93 30.44 -4.76
N VAL A 15 20.12 30.72 -4.23
CA VAL A 15 21.38 30.24 -4.80
C VAL A 15 21.52 28.74 -4.50
N VAL A 16 21.13 27.88 -5.45
CA VAL A 16 21.45 26.45 -5.38
C VAL A 16 22.93 26.29 -5.66
N THR A 17 23.70 26.11 -4.59
CA THR A 17 25.15 25.92 -4.66
C THR A 17 25.47 24.48 -5.08
N VAL A 18 26.64 24.28 -5.68
CA VAL A 18 27.18 22.94 -6.01
C VAL A 18 27.18 22.02 -4.78
N ALA A 19 27.32 22.58 -3.58
CA ALA A 19 27.20 21.84 -2.32
C ALA A 19 25.81 21.21 -2.13
N VAL A 20 24.73 21.97 -2.39
CA VAL A 20 23.35 21.48 -2.27
C VAL A 20 23.06 20.34 -3.26
N VAL A 21 23.56 20.44 -4.50
CA VAL A 21 23.43 19.37 -5.50
C VAL A 21 24.20 18.12 -5.06
N ARG A 22 25.40 18.29 -4.51
CA ARG A 22 26.24 17.20 -4.01
C ARG A 22 25.59 16.50 -2.81
N ASP A 23 24.97 17.25 -1.90
CA ASP A 23 24.21 16.70 -0.77
C ASP A 23 22.96 15.93 -1.24
N LEU A 24 22.26 16.43 -2.26
CA LEU A 24 21.11 15.75 -2.88
C LEU A 24 21.51 14.44 -3.57
N LEU A 25 22.63 14.43 -4.28
CA LEU A 25 23.18 13.22 -4.90
C LEU A 25 23.60 12.21 -3.85
N LYS A 26 24.25 12.66 -2.77
CA LYS A 26 24.62 11.80 -1.65
C LYS A 26 23.38 11.19 -0.98
N GLN A 27 22.33 11.98 -0.76
CA GLN A 27 21.06 11.50 -0.23
C GLN A 27 20.39 10.47 -1.17
N LYS A 28 20.45 10.69 -2.49
CA LYS A 28 19.96 9.73 -3.49
C LYS A 28 20.74 8.41 -3.45
N GLU A 29 22.06 8.48 -3.29
CA GLU A 29 22.93 7.30 -3.20
C GLU A 29 22.69 6.52 -1.90
N GLU A 30 22.53 7.20 -0.77
CA GLU A 30 22.11 6.59 0.50
C GLU A 30 20.74 5.90 0.38
N ASN A 31 19.77 6.55 -0.27
CA ASN A 31 18.46 5.95 -0.51
C ASN A 31 18.52 4.73 -1.43
N LEU A 32 19.37 4.75 -2.46
CA LEU A 32 19.60 3.61 -3.35
C LEU A 32 20.26 2.44 -2.61
N GLN A 33 21.21 2.72 -1.73
CA GLN A 33 21.86 1.71 -0.91
C GLN A 33 20.85 1.05 0.05
N VAL A 34 20.01 1.84 0.71
CA VAL A 34 18.91 1.31 1.56
C VAL A 34 17.94 0.44 0.74
N ALA A 35 17.61 0.86 -0.48
CA ALA A 35 16.75 0.07 -1.37
C ALA A 35 17.42 -1.27 -1.80
N ALA A 36 18.74 -1.27 -2.04
CA ALA A 36 19.50 -2.46 -2.39
C ALA A 36 19.63 -3.46 -1.22
N GLU A 37 19.89 -2.94 0.00
CA GLU A 37 19.92 -3.74 1.23
C GLU A 37 18.54 -4.36 1.51
N PHE A 38 17.47 -3.59 1.33
CA PHE A 38 16.10 -4.08 1.45
C PHE A 38 15.79 -5.17 0.41
N GLY A 39 16.20 -4.97 -0.85
CA GLY A 39 16.06 -5.99 -1.89
C GLY A 39 16.78 -7.30 -1.54
N SER A 40 17.98 -7.21 -0.97
CA SER A 40 18.75 -8.38 -0.51
C SER A 40 18.05 -9.11 0.64
N GLN A 41 17.48 -8.37 1.59
CA GLN A 41 16.68 -8.96 2.68
C GLN A 41 15.42 -9.66 2.16
N LEU A 42 14.78 -9.10 1.13
CA LEU A 42 13.60 -9.71 0.50
C LEU A 42 13.95 -11.04 -0.17
N ILE A 43 15.06 -11.09 -0.91
CA ILE A 43 15.56 -12.32 -1.56
C ILE A 43 15.88 -13.38 -0.50
N ALA A 44 16.54 -13.00 0.60
CA ALA A 44 16.83 -13.92 1.69
C ALA A 44 15.55 -14.50 2.33
N LYS A 45 14.53 -13.67 2.55
CA LYS A 45 13.23 -14.13 3.06
C LYS A 45 12.50 -15.05 2.08
N ASN A 46 12.53 -14.76 0.78
CA ASN A 46 11.96 -15.64 -0.24
C ASN A 46 12.63 -17.02 -0.21
N SER A 47 13.96 -17.06 -0.11
CA SER A 47 14.69 -18.33 -0.01
C SER A 47 14.28 -19.16 1.22
N VAL A 48 14.10 -18.51 2.37
CA VAL A 48 13.60 -19.18 3.59
C VAL A 48 12.18 -19.72 3.38
N LEU A 49 11.26 -18.91 2.85
CA LEU A 49 9.89 -19.35 2.56
C LEU A 49 9.83 -20.50 1.54
N GLU A 50 10.68 -20.49 0.51
CA GLU A 50 10.77 -21.59 -0.46
C GLU A 50 11.24 -22.89 0.20
N SER A 51 12.23 -22.81 1.11
CA SER A 51 12.67 -23.97 1.89
C SER A 51 11.60 -24.50 2.84
N GLU A 52 10.83 -23.62 3.47
CA GLU A 52 9.71 -24.01 4.33
C GLU A 52 8.61 -24.69 3.52
N ASN A 53 8.30 -24.19 2.32
CA ASN A 53 7.34 -24.83 1.44
C ASN A 53 7.79 -26.20 0.97
N GLN A 54 9.08 -26.37 0.65
CA GLN A 54 9.62 -27.70 0.34
C GLN A 54 9.50 -28.66 1.54
N SER A 55 9.77 -28.17 2.75
CA SER A 55 9.61 -28.95 3.98
C SER A 55 8.15 -29.35 4.23
N LEU A 56 7.19 -28.44 4.01
CA LEU A 56 5.76 -28.75 4.09
C LEU A 56 5.33 -29.77 3.04
N GLN A 57 5.81 -29.63 1.81
CA GLN A 57 5.52 -30.60 0.75
C GLN A 57 6.01 -32.01 1.13
N GLN A 58 7.25 -32.12 1.64
CA GLN A 58 7.78 -33.40 2.12
C GLN A 58 6.95 -34.00 3.25
N ARG A 59 6.40 -33.19 4.15
CA ARG A 59 5.50 -33.67 5.21
C ARG A 59 4.17 -34.18 4.66
N ILE A 60 3.60 -33.52 3.65
CA ILE A 60 2.39 -33.99 2.97
C ILE A 60 2.66 -35.32 2.26
N ASP A 61 3.77 -35.42 1.55
CA ASP A 61 4.14 -36.65 0.84
C ASP A 61 4.29 -37.81 1.85
N ALA A 62 4.97 -37.59 2.97
CA ALA A 62 5.09 -38.58 4.05
C ALA A 62 3.73 -38.96 4.67
N ARG A 63 2.82 -38.00 4.85
CA ARG A 63 1.46 -38.27 5.36
C ARG A 63 0.58 -38.99 4.34
N ASN A 64 0.74 -38.71 3.06
CA ASN A 64 0.06 -39.43 1.99
C ASN A 64 0.51 -40.90 1.96
N GLU A 65 1.81 -41.15 2.12
CA GLU A 65 2.34 -42.51 2.27
C GLU A 65 1.77 -43.22 3.50
N GLU A 66 1.67 -42.53 4.65
CA GLU A 66 1.05 -43.07 5.87
C GLU A 66 -0.44 -43.39 5.67
N MET A 67 -1.20 -42.49 5.04
CA MET A 67 -2.60 -42.76 4.70
C MET A 67 -2.74 -43.96 3.77
N GLU A 68 -1.89 -44.09 2.76
CA GLU A 68 -1.90 -45.23 1.85
C GLU A 68 -1.61 -46.55 2.60
N GLN A 69 -0.67 -46.53 3.55
CA GLN A 69 -0.42 -47.66 4.45
C GLN A 69 -1.65 -47.99 5.31
N LEU A 70 -2.31 -47.00 5.90
CA LEU A 70 -3.53 -47.21 6.70
C LEU A 70 -4.70 -47.74 5.86
N TYR A 71 -4.87 -47.27 4.62
CA TYR A 71 -5.87 -47.83 3.70
C TYR A 71 -5.59 -49.30 3.39
N ASN A 72 -4.34 -49.67 3.17
CA ASN A 72 -3.95 -51.07 2.95
C ASN A 72 -4.20 -51.93 4.20
N GLN A 73 -3.85 -51.45 5.39
CA GLN A 73 -4.14 -52.14 6.66
C GLN A 73 -5.65 -52.30 6.91
N LEU A 74 -6.45 -51.28 6.62
CA LEU A 74 -7.92 -51.36 6.70
C LEU A 74 -8.49 -52.39 5.73
N ALA A 75 -7.94 -52.48 4.52
CA ALA A 75 -8.35 -53.48 3.54
C ALA A 75 -8.03 -54.91 4.03
N GLU A 76 -6.85 -55.12 4.63
CA GLU A 76 -6.46 -56.39 5.25
C GLU A 76 -7.38 -56.76 6.42
N TYR A 77 -7.60 -55.86 7.38
CA TYR A 77 -8.49 -56.15 8.51
C TYR A 77 -9.94 -56.41 8.08
N LYS A 78 -10.42 -55.72 7.04
CA LYS A 78 -11.74 -55.97 6.49
C LYS A 78 -11.82 -57.35 5.82
N ALA A 79 -10.77 -57.78 5.13
CA ALA A 79 -10.68 -59.13 4.56
C ALA A 79 -10.67 -60.19 5.67
N ASP A 80 -9.88 -59.99 6.74
CA ASP A 80 -9.81 -60.90 7.88
C ASP A 80 -11.16 -61.01 8.63
N LEU A 81 -11.85 -59.89 8.83
CA LEU A 81 -13.20 -59.87 9.42
C LEU A 81 -14.22 -60.65 8.57
N GLN A 82 -14.15 -60.52 7.24
CA GLN A 82 -15.01 -61.30 6.34
C GLN A 82 -14.68 -62.80 6.38
N LEU A 83 -13.39 -63.14 6.47
CA LEU A 83 -12.92 -64.52 6.53
C LEU A 83 -13.32 -65.20 7.84
N ASN A 84 -13.21 -64.50 8.98
CA ASN A 84 -13.68 -64.99 10.27
C ASN A 84 -15.22 -65.10 10.33
N SER A 85 -15.96 -64.12 9.81
CA SER A 85 -17.43 -64.24 9.69
C SER A 85 -17.86 -65.44 8.83
N GLN A 86 -17.11 -65.77 7.77
CA GLN A 86 -17.37 -66.98 6.97
C GLN A 86 -17.00 -68.28 7.69
N LYS A 87 -16.01 -68.26 8.60
CA LYS A 87 -15.67 -69.41 9.45
C LYS A 87 -16.71 -69.62 10.55
N ASP A 88 -17.20 -68.55 11.18
CA ASP A 88 -18.27 -68.62 12.18
C ASP A 88 -19.55 -69.23 11.58
N ASN A 89 -19.93 -68.79 10.37
CA ASN A 89 -21.07 -69.37 9.63
C ASN A 89 -20.86 -70.84 9.20
N LYS A 90 -19.62 -71.35 9.17
CA LYS A 90 -19.31 -72.77 8.89
C LYS A 90 -19.20 -73.60 10.17
N ASN A 91 -18.77 -73.00 11.27
CA ASN A 91 -18.56 -73.64 12.57
C ASN A 91 -19.82 -73.72 13.45
N GLU A 92 -20.93 -73.03 13.09
CA GLU A 92 -22.26 -73.25 13.69
C GLU A 92 -22.76 -74.71 13.62
N THR A 93 -22.10 -75.58 12.84
CA THR A 93 -22.39 -77.02 12.79
C THR A 93 -21.61 -77.88 13.79
N THR A 94 -20.62 -77.36 14.52
CA THR A 94 -19.84 -78.14 15.49
C THR A 94 -19.58 -77.34 16.77
N ASN A 95 -20.38 -77.65 17.77
CA ASN A 95 -20.45 -77.04 19.08
C ASN A 95 -19.28 -77.50 19.97
N THR A 96 -18.18 -76.73 20.03
CA THR A 96 -17.21 -76.66 21.14
C THR A 96 -16.05 -75.70 20.78
N GLY A 97 -16.05 -74.45 21.28
CA GLY A 97 -14.90 -73.53 21.13
C GLY A 97 -15.17 -72.01 21.19
N GLY A 98 -16.33 -71.54 21.66
CA GLY A 98 -16.81 -70.17 21.40
C GLY A 98 -16.21 -68.98 22.16
N ASP A 99 -15.31 -69.17 23.14
CA ASP A 99 -14.80 -68.05 23.96
C ASP A 99 -13.53 -67.38 23.39
N GLU A 100 -12.63 -68.11 22.74
CA GLU A 100 -11.42 -67.53 22.12
C GLU A 100 -11.73 -66.79 20.82
N ASP A 101 -12.56 -67.38 19.93
CA ASP A 101 -12.98 -66.75 18.67
C ASP A 101 -13.77 -65.44 18.91
N SER A 102 -14.56 -65.39 20.00
CA SER A 102 -15.29 -64.18 20.43
C SER A 102 -14.36 -63.05 20.88
N PHE A 103 -13.24 -63.38 21.54
CA PHE A 103 -12.25 -62.40 21.97
C PHE A 103 -11.42 -61.88 20.79
N GLU A 104 -11.03 -62.75 19.86
CA GLU A 104 -10.32 -62.36 18.64
C GLU A 104 -11.18 -61.44 17.76
N LEU A 105 -12.47 -61.73 17.60
CA LEU A 105 -13.38 -60.89 16.81
C LEU A 105 -13.58 -59.50 17.45
N LYS A 106 -13.69 -59.42 18.78
CA LYS A 106 -13.78 -58.14 19.51
C LYS A 106 -12.48 -57.34 19.38
N SER A 107 -11.33 -58.00 19.53
CA SER A 107 -10.01 -57.37 19.34
C SER A 107 -9.85 -56.83 17.92
N LEU A 108 -10.28 -57.58 16.90
CA LEU A 108 -10.19 -57.17 15.51
C LEU A 108 -11.12 -55.99 15.18
N ARG A 109 -12.34 -55.96 15.74
CA ARG A 109 -13.23 -54.79 15.64
C ARG A 109 -12.65 -53.54 16.30
N GLN A 110 -12.01 -53.70 17.45
CA GLN A 110 -11.36 -52.58 18.15
C GLN A 110 -10.18 -52.03 17.34
N LYS A 111 -9.35 -52.90 16.75
CA LYS A 111 -8.27 -52.48 15.83
C LYS A 111 -8.80 -51.78 14.58
N TYR A 112 -9.88 -52.29 13.99
CA TYR A 112 -10.54 -51.67 12.84
C TYR A 112 -11.05 -50.25 13.16
N ASN A 113 -11.74 -50.08 14.29
CA ASN A 113 -12.25 -48.77 14.70
C ASN A 113 -11.11 -47.78 14.98
N LEU A 114 -10.05 -48.22 15.67
CA LEU A 114 -8.86 -47.39 15.91
C LEU A 114 -8.20 -46.96 14.59
N ALA A 115 -8.08 -47.86 13.62
CA ALA A 115 -7.53 -47.54 12.30
C ALA A 115 -8.43 -46.55 11.52
N CYS A 116 -9.76 -46.66 11.66
CA CYS A 116 -10.69 -45.68 11.08
C CYS A 116 -10.53 -44.28 11.71
N ASP A 117 -10.40 -44.21 13.04
CA ASP A 117 -10.21 -42.93 13.74
C ASP A 117 -8.86 -42.30 13.36
N GLN A 118 -7.77 -43.08 13.33
CA GLN A 118 -6.46 -42.63 12.88
C GLN A 118 -6.47 -42.14 11.42
N LEU A 119 -7.19 -42.84 10.54
CA LEU A 119 -7.34 -42.43 9.14
C LEU A 119 -8.12 -41.11 9.03
N LYS A 120 -9.16 -40.91 9.85
CA LYS A 120 -9.94 -39.69 9.89
C LYS A 120 -9.09 -38.51 10.35
N ASP A 121 -8.29 -38.69 11.40
CA ASP A 121 -7.37 -37.66 11.90
C ASP A 121 -6.26 -37.34 10.90
N ALA A 122 -5.69 -38.35 10.25
CA ALA A 122 -4.72 -38.18 9.16
C ALA A 122 -5.34 -37.42 7.97
N THR A 123 -6.59 -37.71 7.63
CA THR A 123 -7.30 -37.01 6.55
C THR A 123 -7.56 -35.54 6.90
N ASN A 124 -8.00 -35.26 8.12
CA ASN A 124 -8.26 -33.89 8.60
C ASN A 124 -6.97 -33.06 8.65
N THR A 125 -5.89 -33.64 9.19
CA THR A 125 -4.58 -32.97 9.25
C THR A 125 -4.01 -32.72 7.86
N ASN A 126 -4.15 -33.66 6.92
CA ASN A 126 -3.71 -33.45 5.55
C ASN A 126 -4.53 -32.37 4.82
N SER A 127 -5.85 -32.32 5.05
CA SER A 127 -6.69 -31.23 4.53
C SER A 127 -6.23 -29.87 5.04
N HIS A 128 -5.83 -29.77 6.31
CA HIS A 128 -5.33 -28.53 6.89
C HIS A 128 -3.97 -28.13 6.30
N LEU A 129 -3.04 -29.08 6.16
CA LEU A 129 -1.74 -28.85 5.53
C LEU A 129 -1.87 -28.41 4.07
N MET A 130 -2.80 -29.01 3.31
CA MET A 130 -3.08 -28.61 1.93
C MET A 130 -3.59 -27.18 1.84
N ALA A 131 -4.48 -26.76 2.74
CA ALA A 131 -4.96 -25.38 2.81
C ALA A 131 -3.81 -24.39 3.16
N GLU A 132 -2.92 -24.75 4.09
CA GLU A 132 -1.74 -23.93 4.42
C GLU A 132 -0.79 -23.79 3.22
N ILE A 133 -0.56 -24.87 2.45
CA ILE A 133 0.26 -24.81 1.23
C ILE A 133 -0.38 -23.90 0.19
N GLU A 134 -1.71 -23.96 0.02
CA GLU A 134 -2.41 -23.11 -0.93
C GLU A 134 -2.29 -21.62 -0.57
N GLU A 135 -2.47 -21.28 0.70
CA GLU A 135 -2.28 -19.90 1.21
C GLU A 135 -0.83 -19.42 1.00
N LYS A 136 0.17 -20.26 1.32
CA LYS A 136 1.58 -19.92 1.12
C LYS A 136 1.93 -19.78 -0.35
N ASN A 137 1.37 -20.61 -1.23
CA ASN A 137 1.56 -20.51 -2.67
C ASN A 137 0.95 -19.22 -3.24
N GLU A 138 -0.23 -18.80 -2.76
CA GLU A 138 -0.82 -17.52 -3.13
C GLU A 138 0.08 -16.34 -2.70
N THR A 139 0.64 -16.45 -1.49
CA THR A 139 1.58 -15.46 -0.96
C THR A 139 2.89 -15.40 -1.78
N LEU A 140 3.45 -16.55 -2.15
CA LEU A 140 4.61 -16.62 -3.04
C LEU A 140 4.32 -16.04 -4.43
N ALA A 141 3.12 -16.26 -4.98
CA ALA A 141 2.72 -15.67 -6.24
C ALA A 141 2.70 -14.13 -6.17
N LYS A 142 2.18 -13.56 -5.07
CA LYS A 142 2.23 -12.12 -4.82
C LYS A 142 3.67 -11.61 -4.74
N PHE A 143 4.56 -12.31 -4.04
CA PHE A 143 5.97 -11.92 -3.96
C PHE A 143 6.70 -11.99 -5.32
N ARG A 144 6.43 -13.02 -6.13
CA ARG A 144 7.00 -13.12 -7.49
C ARG A 144 6.53 -11.99 -8.41
N SER A 145 5.28 -11.53 -8.26
CA SER A 145 4.79 -10.36 -8.99
C SER A 145 5.55 -9.09 -8.59
N ILE A 146 5.73 -8.87 -7.28
CA ILE A 146 6.49 -7.72 -6.76
C ILE A 146 7.95 -7.77 -7.22
N GLU A 147 8.57 -8.94 -7.24
CA GLU A 147 9.95 -9.11 -7.72
C GLU A 147 10.08 -8.73 -9.20
N LYS A 148 9.10 -9.11 -10.03
CA LYS A 148 9.05 -8.71 -11.45
C LYS A 148 8.94 -7.20 -11.62
N GLU A 149 8.09 -6.55 -10.82
CA GLU A 149 7.94 -5.08 -10.81
C GLU A 149 9.24 -4.39 -10.37
N LEU A 150 9.91 -4.89 -9.32
CA LEU A 150 11.20 -4.37 -8.88
C LEU A 150 12.28 -4.52 -9.96
N LEU A 151 12.29 -5.64 -10.68
CA LEU A 151 13.24 -5.87 -11.77
C LEU A 151 12.98 -4.92 -12.94
N GLN A 152 11.71 -4.66 -13.25
CA GLN A 152 11.32 -3.67 -14.25
C GLN A 152 11.77 -2.25 -13.84
N HIS A 153 11.52 -1.84 -12.60
CA HIS A 153 11.98 -0.54 -12.10
C HIS A 153 13.51 -0.41 -12.07
N ARG A 154 14.27 -1.49 -11.79
CA ARG A 154 15.73 -1.48 -11.92
C ARG A 154 16.18 -1.23 -13.36
N SER A 155 15.58 -1.93 -14.32
CA SER A 155 15.90 -1.73 -15.75
C SER A 155 15.57 -0.32 -16.23
N GLU A 156 14.47 0.26 -15.73
CA GLU A 156 14.09 1.62 -16.06
C GLU A 156 15.02 2.66 -15.43
N ASN A 157 15.45 2.45 -14.18
CA ASN A 157 16.45 3.31 -13.53
C ASN A 157 17.79 3.26 -14.25
N GLU A 158 18.24 2.08 -14.69
CA GLU A 158 19.48 1.95 -15.45
C GLU A 158 19.38 2.71 -16.79
N ARG A 159 18.25 2.59 -17.49
CA ARG A 159 17.97 3.38 -18.70
C ARG A 159 18.01 4.88 -18.45
N LEU A 160 17.35 5.36 -17.39
CA LEU A 160 17.34 6.78 -17.03
C LEU A 160 18.73 7.27 -16.63
N HIS A 161 19.53 6.43 -15.98
CA HIS A 161 20.90 6.80 -15.62
C HIS A 161 21.78 7.01 -16.85
N ILE A 162 21.66 6.13 -17.85
CA ILE A 162 22.33 6.29 -19.15
C ILE A 162 21.86 7.57 -19.85
N GLU A 163 20.57 7.87 -19.84
CA GLU A 163 20.02 9.09 -20.45
C GLU A 163 20.57 10.36 -19.77
N VAL A 164 20.66 10.36 -18.43
CA VAL A 164 21.27 11.48 -17.69
C VAL A 164 22.74 11.65 -18.07
N GLN A 165 23.52 10.56 -18.13
CA GLN A 165 24.92 10.64 -18.57
C GLN A 165 25.06 11.24 -19.97
N GLN A 166 24.22 10.82 -20.92
CA GLN A 166 24.22 11.38 -22.28
C GLN A 166 23.87 12.87 -22.30
N LYS A 167 22.93 13.31 -21.45
CA LYS A 167 22.56 14.72 -21.34
C LYS A 167 23.68 15.55 -20.70
N ASP A 168 24.37 15.02 -19.70
CA ASP A 168 25.53 15.69 -19.09
C ASP A 168 26.68 15.84 -20.09
N GLU A 169 26.96 14.80 -20.89
CA GLU A 169 27.92 14.88 -22.00
C GLU A 169 27.52 15.96 -23.03
N GLN A 170 26.24 16.03 -23.38
CA GLN A 170 25.72 17.05 -24.29
C GLN A 170 25.85 18.47 -23.72
N ILE A 171 25.57 18.65 -22.43
CA ILE A 171 25.74 19.93 -21.73
C ILE A 171 27.21 20.34 -21.72
N GLN A 172 28.12 19.40 -21.49
CA GLN A 172 29.56 19.66 -21.50
C GLN A 172 30.02 20.13 -22.89
N LEU A 173 29.59 19.46 -23.96
CA LEU A 173 29.90 19.85 -25.34
C LEU A 173 29.40 21.27 -25.67
N LEU A 174 28.15 21.59 -25.31
CA LEU A 174 27.58 22.92 -25.53
C LEU A 174 28.28 24.00 -24.69
N SER A 175 28.73 23.65 -23.48
CA SER A 175 29.52 24.54 -22.63
C SER A 175 30.87 24.85 -23.27
N ASP A 176 31.55 23.84 -23.81
CA ASP A 176 32.85 24.01 -24.49
C ASP A 176 32.70 24.86 -25.76
N GLU A 177 31.65 24.62 -26.56
CA GLU A 177 31.31 25.43 -27.74
C GLU A 177 31.04 26.90 -27.36
N LYS A 178 30.28 27.14 -26.28
CA LYS A 178 30.02 28.49 -25.77
C LYS A 178 31.31 29.20 -25.34
N VAL A 179 32.25 28.48 -24.74
CA VAL A 179 33.56 29.04 -24.36
C VAL A 179 34.34 29.43 -25.62
N GLU A 180 34.31 28.60 -26.67
CA GLU A 180 35.02 28.88 -27.93
C GLU A 180 34.39 30.07 -28.68
N LEU A 181 33.06 30.12 -28.79
CA LEU A 181 32.35 31.27 -29.37
C LEU A 181 32.65 32.58 -28.61
N LYS A 182 32.75 32.53 -27.27
CA LYS A 182 33.19 33.70 -26.48
C LYS A 182 34.64 34.11 -26.78
N ARG A 183 35.54 33.16 -27.06
CA ARG A 183 36.91 33.48 -27.49
C ARG A 183 36.92 34.12 -28.88
N GLU A 184 36.16 33.59 -29.82
CA GLU A 184 36.02 34.15 -31.17
C GLU A 184 35.43 35.57 -31.14
N GLN A 185 34.38 35.78 -30.35
CA GLN A 185 33.78 37.10 -30.15
C GLN A 185 34.79 38.13 -29.59
N ARG A 186 35.66 37.72 -28.65
CA ARG A 186 36.73 38.59 -28.14
C ARG A 186 37.74 38.95 -29.22
N LYS A 187 38.19 37.98 -30.02
CA LYS A 187 39.12 38.20 -31.15
C LYS A 187 38.51 39.16 -32.19
N LEU A 188 37.22 38.98 -32.50
CA LEU A 188 36.51 39.87 -33.43
C LEU A 188 36.42 41.29 -32.87
N ASN A 189 36.07 41.44 -31.59
CA ASN A 189 36.02 42.75 -30.92
C ASN A 189 37.39 43.45 -30.90
N GLU A 190 38.49 42.73 -30.70
CA GLU A 190 39.85 43.28 -30.82
C GLU A 190 40.15 43.73 -32.26
N THR A 191 39.74 42.94 -33.26
CA THR A 191 39.92 43.29 -34.68
C THR A 191 39.12 44.53 -35.06
N ILE A 192 37.89 44.67 -34.57
CA ILE A 192 37.05 45.86 -34.75
C ILE A 192 37.71 47.08 -34.10
N LYS A 193 38.23 46.94 -32.87
CA LYS A 193 38.92 48.02 -32.17
C LYS A 193 40.17 48.47 -32.94
N GLN A 194 41.00 47.56 -33.42
CA GLN A 194 42.16 47.87 -34.25
C GLN A 194 41.75 48.55 -35.56
N SER A 195 40.68 48.08 -36.20
CA SER A 195 40.15 48.72 -37.41
C SER A 195 39.67 50.14 -37.14
N ALA A 196 39.00 50.40 -36.01
CA ALA A 196 38.55 51.73 -35.62
C ALA A 196 39.73 52.67 -35.29
N GLU A 197 40.77 52.16 -34.63
CA GLU A 197 42.02 52.89 -34.38
C GLU A 197 42.74 53.23 -35.69
N ASN A 198 42.85 52.27 -36.62
CA ASN A 198 43.40 52.49 -37.96
C ASN A 198 42.56 53.49 -38.76
N GLN A 199 41.23 53.43 -38.66
CA GLN A 199 40.35 54.39 -39.31
C GLN A 199 40.55 55.79 -38.74
N SER A 200 40.73 55.92 -37.43
CA SER A 200 41.06 57.19 -36.77
C SER A 200 42.42 57.73 -37.19
N ALA A 201 43.41 56.86 -37.40
CA ALA A 201 44.73 57.22 -37.93
C ALA A 201 44.64 57.71 -39.38
N ILE A 202 43.93 56.98 -40.25
CA ILE A 202 43.65 57.38 -41.63
C ILE A 202 42.86 58.68 -41.68
N GLN A 203 41.95 58.94 -40.73
CA GLN A 203 41.16 60.16 -40.68
C GLN A 203 42.00 61.38 -40.24
N ARG A 204 43.02 61.17 -39.38
CA ARG A 204 44.06 62.17 -39.08
C ARG A 204 44.91 62.45 -40.31
N GLU A 205 45.43 61.40 -40.96
CA GLU A 205 46.21 61.55 -42.21
C GLU A 205 45.38 62.26 -43.29
N LEU A 206 44.12 61.88 -43.49
CA LEU A 206 43.20 62.57 -44.42
C LEU A 206 42.95 64.02 -44.03
N SER A 207 42.94 64.37 -42.74
CA SER A 207 42.77 65.76 -42.29
C SER A 207 44.03 66.59 -42.60
N ASP A 208 45.21 65.99 -42.43
CA ASP A 208 46.50 66.58 -42.83
C ASP A 208 46.60 66.70 -44.36
N LEU A 209 46.09 65.72 -45.09
CA LEU A 209 46.04 65.67 -46.55
C LEU A 209 44.91 66.53 -47.16
N LYS A 210 43.84 66.87 -46.42
CA LYS A 210 42.78 67.81 -46.83
C LYS A 210 43.28 69.26 -46.89
N HIS A 211 44.50 69.53 -46.41
CA HIS A 211 45.25 70.74 -46.76
C HIS A 211 45.87 70.67 -48.17
N SER A 212 45.66 69.59 -48.93
CA SER A 212 46.07 69.40 -50.32
C SER A 212 44.91 68.83 -51.18
N SER A 213 44.70 69.44 -52.34
CA SER A 213 43.49 69.31 -53.16
C SER A 213 43.43 68.01 -53.99
N GLN A 214 43.24 66.83 -53.38
CA GLN A 214 43.09 65.56 -54.14
C GLN A 214 42.22 64.42 -53.52
N HIS A 215 41.26 64.69 -52.62
CA HIS A 215 40.60 63.62 -51.81
C HIS A 215 39.17 63.17 -52.16
N GLN A 216 38.63 63.50 -53.33
CA GLN A 216 37.21 63.18 -53.62
C GLN A 216 36.94 61.68 -53.88
N ASN A 217 37.92 60.93 -54.42
CA ASN A 217 37.76 59.48 -54.70
C ASN A 217 37.94 58.59 -53.46
N ALA A 218 38.81 58.97 -52.52
CA ALA A 218 39.03 58.22 -51.28
C ALA A 218 37.79 58.27 -50.35
N ALA A 219 37.10 59.41 -50.33
CA ALA A 219 35.85 59.57 -49.57
C ALA A 219 34.72 58.68 -50.11
N GLN A 220 34.62 58.46 -51.43
CA GLN A 220 33.65 57.54 -52.03
C GLN A 220 33.95 56.07 -51.73
N GLN A 221 35.21 55.65 -51.72
CA GLN A 221 35.59 54.29 -51.30
C GLN A 221 35.33 54.05 -49.81
N ALA A 222 35.60 55.04 -48.95
CA ALA A 222 35.27 54.95 -47.54
C ALA A 222 33.75 54.81 -47.32
N LYS A 223 32.94 55.54 -48.09
CA LYS A 223 31.47 55.45 -48.02
C LYS A 223 30.96 54.06 -48.42
N LYS A 224 31.54 53.43 -49.45
CA LYS A 224 31.21 52.05 -49.86
C LYS A 224 31.58 51.00 -48.79
N LYS A 225 32.74 51.16 -48.14
CA LYS A 225 33.14 50.28 -47.02
C LYS A 225 32.20 50.41 -45.82
N ILE A 226 31.78 51.64 -45.49
CA ILE A 226 30.83 51.88 -44.39
C ILE A 226 29.49 51.21 -44.69
N THR A 227 28.95 51.34 -45.91
CA THR A 227 27.68 50.65 -46.26
C THR A 227 27.79 49.13 -46.19
N ALA A 228 28.92 48.54 -46.60
CA ALA A 228 29.13 47.09 -46.47
C ALA A 228 29.21 46.64 -44.99
N GLN A 229 29.92 47.39 -44.16
CA GLN A 229 29.96 47.13 -42.71
C GLN A 229 28.58 47.27 -42.05
N GLN A 230 27.74 48.17 -42.57
CA GLN A 230 26.39 48.38 -42.08
C GLN A 230 25.45 47.23 -42.47
N GLU A 231 25.62 46.66 -43.66
CA GLU A 231 24.94 45.43 -44.08
C GLU A 231 25.35 44.22 -43.23
N ASP A 232 26.64 44.07 -42.93
CA ASP A 232 27.14 43.01 -42.05
C ASP A 232 26.59 43.13 -40.62
N LEU A 233 26.47 44.37 -40.10
CA LEU A 233 25.84 44.63 -38.80
C LEU A 233 24.36 44.25 -38.79
N THR A 234 23.60 44.58 -39.83
CA THR A 234 22.19 44.18 -39.91
C THR A 234 22.02 42.66 -39.97
N ARG A 235 22.92 41.92 -40.65
CA ARG A 235 22.89 40.44 -40.62
C ARG A 235 23.24 39.88 -39.24
N ALA A 236 24.19 40.50 -38.54
CA ALA A 236 24.53 40.10 -37.18
C ALA A 236 23.34 40.34 -36.22
N GLU A 237 22.61 41.45 -36.37
CA GLU A 237 21.39 41.73 -35.61
C GLU A 237 20.26 40.71 -35.89
N GLU A 238 20.09 40.28 -37.15
CA GLU A 238 19.14 39.22 -37.50
C GLU A 238 19.49 37.88 -36.82
N ILE A 239 20.77 37.49 -36.83
CA ILE A 239 21.24 36.27 -36.17
C ILE A 239 21.04 36.35 -34.65
N ILE A 240 21.33 37.51 -34.03
CA ILE A 240 21.10 37.73 -32.60
C ILE A 240 19.61 37.58 -32.26
N ASN A 241 18.72 38.21 -33.05
CA ASN A 241 17.27 38.09 -32.84
C ASN A 241 16.78 36.64 -32.99
N GLU A 242 17.35 35.86 -33.91
CA GLU A 242 17.00 34.45 -34.09
C GLU A 242 17.49 33.60 -32.91
N GLN A 243 18.70 33.87 -32.40
CA GLN A 243 19.19 33.22 -31.18
C GLN A 243 18.40 33.59 -29.94
N GLU A 244 17.96 34.85 -29.79
CA GLU A 244 17.08 35.27 -28.70
C GLU A 244 15.74 34.53 -28.73
N LYS A 245 15.14 34.36 -29.92
CA LYS A 245 13.93 33.52 -30.06
C LYS A 245 14.19 32.08 -29.63
N ARG A 246 15.31 31.51 -30.05
CA ARG A 246 15.66 30.12 -29.68
C ARG A 246 15.90 29.95 -28.19
N ILE A 247 16.51 30.94 -27.53
CA ILE A 247 16.68 30.98 -26.07
C ILE A 247 15.32 31.00 -25.39
N ASN A 248 14.40 31.85 -25.83
CA ASN A 248 13.04 31.91 -25.26
C ASN A 248 12.26 30.59 -25.41
N GLU A 249 12.42 29.88 -26.54
CA GLU A 249 11.84 28.55 -26.73
C GLU A 249 12.42 27.52 -25.75
N LEU A 250 13.74 27.51 -25.58
CA LEU A 250 14.42 26.59 -24.65
C LEU A 250 14.06 26.89 -23.19
N GLU A 251 13.91 28.17 -22.82
CA GLU A 251 13.43 28.56 -21.49
C GLU A 251 12.01 28.05 -21.23
N TRP A 252 11.14 28.12 -22.26
CA TRP A 252 9.79 27.57 -22.16
C TRP A 252 9.77 26.04 -22.02
N GLU A 253 10.61 25.33 -22.78
CA GLU A 253 10.76 23.87 -22.66
C GLU A 253 11.32 23.47 -21.29
N LYS A 254 12.36 24.17 -20.81
CA LYS A 254 12.93 23.97 -19.47
C LYS A 254 11.85 24.09 -18.40
N LYS A 255 11.02 25.13 -18.46
CA LYS A 255 9.93 25.36 -17.50
C LYS A 255 8.89 24.22 -17.51
N ASN A 256 8.60 23.66 -18.68
CA ASN A 256 7.69 22.51 -18.77
C ASN A 256 8.30 21.24 -18.16
N ILE A 257 9.59 21.02 -18.38
CA ILE A 257 10.32 19.90 -17.77
C ILE A 257 10.38 20.06 -16.25
N GLU A 258 10.67 21.25 -15.74
CA GLU A 258 10.68 21.53 -14.29
C GLU A 258 9.32 21.24 -13.65
N LYS A 259 8.21 21.68 -14.27
CA LYS A 259 6.86 21.33 -13.81
C LYS A 259 6.60 19.82 -13.80
N ALA A 260 7.06 19.10 -14.82
CA ALA A 260 6.92 17.65 -14.89
C ALA A 260 7.74 16.95 -13.78
N ILE A 261 8.95 17.43 -13.50
CA ILE A 261 9.80 16.94 -12.41
C ILE A 261 9.13 17.18 -11.06
N THR A 262 8.62 18.38 -10.80
CA THR A 262 7.92 18.69 -9.53
C THR A 262 6.67 17.83 -9.36
N SER A 263 5.89 17.63 -10.43
CA SER A 263 4.72 16.75 -10.40
C SER A 263 5.11 15.29 -10.08
N THR A 264 6.19 14.80 -10.69
CA THR A 264 6.68 13.43 -10.47
C THR A 264 7.24 13.26 -9.05
N LEU A 265 7.95 14.26 -8.55
CA LEU A 265 8.47 14.29 -7.18
C LEU A 265 7.33 14.19 -6.15
N LEU A 266 6.27 14.98 -6.32
CA LEU A 266 5.10 14.95 -5.44
C LEU A 266 4.42 13.58 -5.46
N ARG A 267 4.27 12.97 -6.65
CA ARG A 267 3.68 11.63 -6.74
C ARG A 267 4.55 10.57 -6.07
N ASN A 268 5.87 10.65 -6.19
CA ASN A 268 6.78 9.73 -5.51
C ASN A 268 6.72 9.87 -3.98
N GLN A 269 6.62 11.09 -3.46
CA GLN A 269 6.43 11.31 -2.02
C GLN A 269 5.10 10.72 -1.52
N GLU A 270 4.06 10.77 -2.34
CA GLU A 270 2.76 10.17 -2.02
C GLU A 270 2.83 8.64 -1.99
N LEU A 271 3.47 8.03 -3.00
CA LEU A 271 3.74 6.59 -3.03
C LEU A 271 4.59 6.12 -1.85
N GLU A 272 5.57 6.91 -1.41
CA GLU A 272 6.35 6.59 -0.20
C GLU A 272 5.49 6.60 1.08
N LYS A 273 4.53 7.53 1.18
CA LYS A 273 3.58 7.56 2.30
C LYS A 273 2.67 6.34 2.28
N GLU A 274 2.08 6.02 1.12
CA GLU A 274 1.27 4.81 0.93
C GLU A 274 2.06 3.54 1.32
N ARG A 275 3.32 3.43 0.86
CA ARG A 275 4.20 2.30 1.22
C ARG A 275 4.44 2.20 2.73
N LYS A 276 4.70 3.32 3.41
CA LYS A 276 4.91 3.34 4.87
C LYS A 276 3.64 2.90 5.62
N GLU A 277 2.47 3.30 5.14
CA GLU A 277 1.19 2.85 5.70
C GLU A 277 0.97 1.36 5.49
N HIS A 278 1.25 0.82 4.29
CA HIS A 278 1.17 -0.62 4.04
C HIS A 278 2.11 -1.43 4.93
N LEU A 279 3.34 -0.97 5.16
CA LEU A 279 4.26 -1.61 6.10
C LEU A 279 3.69 -1.59 7.53
N ARG A 280 3.10 -0.47 7.95
CA ARG A 280 2.46 -0.37 9.25
C ARG A 280 1.30 -1.38 9.39
N PHE A 281 0.46 -1.50 8.36
CA PHE A 281 -0.63 -2.49 8.35
C PHE A 281 -0.12 -3.92 8.39
N LEU A 282 0.98 -4.24 7.70
CA LEU A 282 1.59 -5.57 7.73
C LEU A 282 2.16 -5.90 9.11
N ASP A 283 2.83 -4.95 9.76
CA ASP A 283 3.37 -5.16 11.09
C ASP A 283 2.24 -5.28 12.13
N GLU A 284 1.15 -4.53 11.97
CA GLU A 284 -0.07 -4.68 12.79
C GLU A 284 -0.75 -6.03 12.58
N ALA A 285 -0.84 -6.52 11.34
CA ALA A 285 -1.37 -7.85 11.02
C ALA A 285 -0.48 -8.97 11.59
N ARG A 286 0.85 -8.85 11.46
CA ARG A 286 1.81 -9.80 12.06
C ARG A 286 1.70 -9.82 13.58
N ALA A 287 1.60 -8.65 14.21
CA ALA A 287 1.41 -8.56 15.65
C ALA A 287 0.07 -9.19 16.07
N SER A 288 -0.99 -9.00 15.28
CA SER A 288 -2.29 -9.64 15.51
C SER A 288 -2.19 -11.17 15.42
N VAL A 289 -1.57 -11.71 14.35
CA VAL A 289 -1.36 -13.17 14.18
C VAL A 289 -0.50 -13.74 15.30
N ALA A 290 0.58 -13.07 15.69
CA ALA A 290 1.41 -13.48 16.81
C ALA A 290 0.61 -13.52 18.14
N ASN A 291 -0.23 -12.52 18.38
CA ASN A 291 -1.13 -12.51 19.54
C ASN A 291 -2.18 -13.62 19.47
N TYR A 292 -2.72 -13.93 18.29
CA TYR A 292 -3.65 -15.06 18.12
C TYR A 292 -2.97 -16.39 18.40
N ARG A 293 -1.75 -16.61 17.89
CA ARG A 293 -0.96 -17.82 18.20
C ARG A 293 -0.67 -17.94 19.69
N MET A 294 -0.25 -16.85 20.35
CA MET A 294 -0.03 -16.89 21.80
C MET A 294 -1.31 -17.24 22.57
N ARG A 295 -2.48 -16.70 22.17
CA ARG A 295 -3.75 -17.08 22.81
C ARG A 295 -4.13 -18.54 22.54
N GLU A 296 -3.83 -19.06 21.35
CA GLU A 296 -4.08 -20.46 21.00
C GLU A 296 -3.15 -21.39 21.78
N GLU A 297 -1.88 -21.00 21.95
CA GLU A 297 -0.91 -21.67 22.81
C GLU A 297 -1.34 -21.62 24.29
N GLU A 298 -1.81 -20.47 24.79
CA GLU A 298 -2.39 -20.34 26.14
C GLU A 298 -3.62 -21.22 26.32
N HIS A 299 -4.55 -21.22 25.35
CA HIS A 299 -5.76 -22.04 25.40
C HIS A 299 -5.46 -23.54 25.33
N THR A 300 -4.48 -23.95 24.52
CA THR A 300 -4.03 -25.35 24.47
C THR A 300 -3.30 -25.76 25.75
N LEU A 301 -2.53 -24.85 26.35
CA LEU A 301 -1.94 -25.06 27.68
C LEU A 301 -3.02 -25.18 28.76
N GLU A 302 -4.02 -24.29 28.78
CA GLU A 302 -5.16 -24.37 29.70
C GLU A 302 -5.93 -25.68 29.54
N LEU A 303 -6.19 -26.13 28.30
CA LEU A 303 -6.82 -27.43 28.06
C LEU A 303 -5.95 -28.58 28.59
N SER A 304 -4.63 -28.52 28.36
CA SER A 304 -3.70 -29.55 28.84
C SER A 304 -3.61 -29.57 30.37
N MET A 305 -3.69 -28.40 31.02
CA MET A 305 -3.71 -28.28 32.48
C MET A 305 -5.03 -28.81 33.06
N ASN A 306 -6.16 -28.46 32.46
CA ASN A 306 -7.48 -28.99 32.85
C ASN A 306 -7.54 -30.53 32.69
N LEU A 307 -6.95 -31.09 31.63
CA LEU A 307 -6.84 -32.54 31.44
C LEU A 307 -5.91 -33.22 32.47
N THR A 308 -4.91 -32.51 33.00
CA THR A 308 -4.08 -33.03 34.09
C THR A 308 -4.71 -32.85 35.48
N GLU A 309 -5.55 -31.83 35.68
CA GLU A 309 -6.32 -31.66 36.91
C GLU A 309 -7.50 -32.64 37.00
N GLU A 310 -8.20 -32.92 35.88
CA GLU A 310 -9.24 -33.96 35.81
C GLU A 310 -8.71 -35.40 35.95
N ASN A 311 -7.40 -35.62 35.79
CA ASN A 311 -6.77 -36.92 36.05
C ASN A 311 -6.40 -37.16 37.53
N ASN A 312 -6.56 -36.15 38.41
CA ASN A 312 -6.32 -36.30 39.85
C ASN A 312 -7.59 -36.39 40.70
N GLU A 313 -8.78 -36.16 40.13
CA GLU A 313 -10.04 -36.50 40.78
C GLU A 313 -10.85 -37.42 39.86
N GLY A 314 -10.58 -38.73 39.99
CA GLY A 314 -11.33 -39.74 39.28
C GLY A 314 -12.83 -39.59 39.51
N ASN A 315 -13.61 -39.48 38.43
CA ASN A 315 -14.95 -40.04 38.40
C ASN A 315 -15.62 -40.12 37.01
N LEU A 316 -15.04 -39.65 35.91
CA LEU A 316 -15.74 -39.75 34.61
C LEU A 316 -15.99 -41.19 34.15
N LEU A 317 -15.03 -42.10 34.37
CA LEU A 317 -15.21 -43.52 34.06
C LEU A 317 -16.18 -44.22 35.03
N SER A 318 -16.17 -43.87 36.32
CA SER A 318 -17.12 -44.40 37.29
C SER A 318 -18.54 -43.87 37.07
N GLU A 319 -18.68 -42.63 36.60
CA GLU A 319 -19.96 -41.98 36.31
C GLU A 319 -20.55 -42.53 35.01
N LEU A 320 -19.72 -42.77 33.98
CA LEU A 320 -20.15 -43.47 32.75
C LEU A 320 -20.54 -44.93 33.04
N GLU A 321 -19.81 -45.63 33.90
CA GLU A 321 -20.09 -47.01 34.29
C GLU A 321 -21.39 -47.11 35.10
N LYS A 322 -21.62 -46.16 36.02
CA LYS A 322 -22.92 -46.02 36.73
C LYS A 322 -24.06 -45.69 35.80
N GLU A 323 -23.86 -44.82 34.81
CA GLU A 323 -24.89 -44.40 33.86
C GLU A 323 -25.26 -45.53 32.89
N LEU A 324 -24.28 -46.35 32.49
CA LEU A 324 -24.51 -47.59 31.75
C LEU A 324 -25.24 -48.64 32.59
N GLU A 325 -24.91 -48.82 33.87
CA GLU A 325 -25.64 -49.71 34.77
C GLU A 325 -27.08 -49.24 35.04
N THR A 326 -27.33 -47.93 35.08
CA THR A 326 -28.70 -47.40 35.18
C THR A 326 -29.50 -47.58 33.90
N ARG A 327 -28.88 -47.44 32.71
CA ARG A 327 -29.56 -47.70 31.43
C ARG A 327 -29.86 -49.19 31.22
N ILE A 328 -28.92 -50.08 31.54
CA ILE A 328 -29.12 -51.54 31.46
C ILE A 328 -30.16 -52.00 32.50
N GLY A 329 -30.24 -51.34 33.66
CA GLY A 329 -31.26 -51.56 34.68
C GLY A 329 -32.66 -51.04 34.29
N ALA A 330 -32.73 -49.92 33.56
CA ALA A 330 -33.96 -49.31 33.09
C ALA A 330 -34.58 -50.07 31.90
N GLU A 331 -33.76 -50.59 30.98
CA GLU A 331 -34.22 -51.39 29.83
C GLU A 331 -34.80 -52.76 30.24
N ARG A 332 -34.54 -53.24 31.46
CA ARG A 332 -35.17 -54.46 32.00
C ARG A 332 -36.52 -54.23 32.70
N LYS A 333 -37.04 -52.99 32.75
CA LYS A 333 -38.26 -52.65 33.51
C LYS A 333 -39.31 -51.82 32.76
N MET A 334 -39.24 -51.74 31.44
CA MET A 334 -40.27 -51.08 30.63
C MET A 334 -40.85 -52.02 29.57
N ASP A 335 -41.58 -53.03 30.04
CA ASP A 335 -42.83 -53.40 29.39
C ASP A 335 -43.94 -52.82 30.28
N VAL A 336 -44.95 -52.20 29.65
CA VAL A 336 -46.23 -51.69 30.19
C VAL A 336 -46.35 -50.15 30.29
N GLU A 337 -47.30 -49.66 29.45
CA GLU A 337 -48.11 -48.42 29.50
C GLU A 337 -47.61 -47.11 28.85
N GLU A 338 -48.02 -46.94 27.59
CA GLU A 338 -48.92 -45.89 27.04
C GLU A 338 -49.23 -44.66 27.94
N GLU A 339 -48.86 -43.45 27.50
CA GLU A 339 -49.74 -42.27 27.32
C GLU A 339 -48.96 -41.04 26.80
N GLU A 340 -49.48 -40.41 25.73
CA GLU A 340 -49.17 -39.03 25.28
C GLU A 340 -50.00 -38.00 26.12
N PRO A 341 -49.98 -36.68 25.85
CA PRO A 341 -48.88 -35.71 26.00
C PRO A 341 -49.33 -34.43 26.77
N GLU A 342 -48.41 -33.66 27.38
CA GLU A 342 -48.75 -32.29 27.81
C GLU A 342 -47.67 -31.25 27.49
N THR A 343 -48.19 -30.12 27.04
CA THR A 343 -47.59 -28.91 26.45
C THR A 343 -47.15 -27.86 27.49
N VAL A 344 -46.57 -26.75 26.99
CA VAL A 344 -46.52 -25.36 27.55
C VAL A 344 -45.18 -24.96 28.24
N PRO A 345 -44.64 -23.71 28.13
CA PRO A 345 -44.49 -22.82 26.97
C PRO A 345 -43.09 -22.14 26.87
N THR A 346 -42.87 -21.54 25.70
CA THR A 346 -41.88 -20.50 25.33
C THR A 346 -41.75 -19.30 26.28
N THR A 347 -40.50 -18.81 26.46
CA THR A 347 -40.14 -17.38 26.27
C THR A 347 -38.65 -17.24 25.90
N LYS A 348 -38.37 -17.07 24.60
CA LYS A 348 -37.11 -16.50 24.08
C LYS A 348 -37.30 -14.99 23.85
N PRO A 349 -36.29 -14.14 24.11
CA PRO A 349 -36.32 -12.76 23.66
C PRO A 349 -36.18 -12.70 22.14
N LYS A 350 -37.03 -11.89 21.52
CA LYS A 350 -37.19 -11.68 20.08
C LYS A 350 -36.01 -10.82 19.53
N PRO A 351 -35.16 -11.31 18.62
CA PRO A 351 -34.30 -10.42 17.86
C PRO A 351 -35.14 -9.67 16.83
N LYS A 352 -34.86 -8.37 16.68
CA LYS A 352 -35.44 -7.51 15.66
C LYS A 352 -35.20 -8.13 14.29
N THR A 353 -36.25 -8.16 13.47
CA THR A 353 -36.25 -8.61 12.07
C THR A 353 -35.11 -7.95 11.31
N SER A 354 -34.10 -8.73 10.92
CA SER A 354 -33.08 -8.34 9.96
C SER A 354 -33.77 -8.11 8.62
N ALA A 355 -33.72 -6.89 8.10
CA ALA A 355 -34.07 -6.62 6.71
C ALA A 355 -33.19 -7.52 5.82
N LYS A 356 -33.82 -8.33 4.96
CA LYS A 356 -33.12 -9.26 4.08
C LYS A 356 -32.30 -8.49 3.04
N ALA A 357 -31.08 -8.94 2.80
CA ALA A 357 -30.25 -8.45 1.70
C ALA A 357 -30.97 -8.63 0.34
N PRO A 358 -30.69 -7.78 -0.67
CA PRO A 358 -31.28 -7.88 -2.00
C PRO A 358 -31.05 -9.25 -2.64
N VAL A 359 -32.02 -9.71 -3.45
CA VAL A 359 -32.09 -11.08 -4.01
C VAL A 359 -30.91 -11.48 -4.90
N ASP A 360 -30.11 -10.52 -5.38
CA ASP A 360 -28.94 -10.73 -6.26
C ASP A 360 -27.60 -10.29 -5.64
N ALA A 361 -27.55 -10.08 -4.31
CA ALA A 361 -26.34 -9.60 -3.65
C ALA A 361 -25.37 -10.77 -3.32
N PRO A 362 -24.05 -10.60 -3.49
CA PRO A 362 -23.05 -11.59 -3.06
C PRO A 362 -23.17 -11.91 -1.57
N GLU A 363 -22.73 -13.11 -1.17
CA GLU A 363 -22.44 -13.41 0.24
C GLU A 363 -21.47 -12.33 0.78
N ASN A 364 -21.78 -11.75 1.93
CA ASN A 364 -21.08 -10.60 2.55
C ASN A 364 -21.24 -9.23 1.85
N CYS A 365 -22.34 -8.99 1.10
CA CYS A 365 -22.62 -7.68 0.50
C CYS A 365 -22.55 -6.48 1.48
N GLU A 366 -22.84 -6.68 2.77
CA GLU A 366 -22.70 -5.69 3.83
C GLU A 366 -21.27 -5.13 3.97
N GLU A 367 -20.24 -5.98 3.81
CA GLU A 367 -18.84 -5.55 3.91
C GLU A 367 -18.47 -4.60 2.78
N TYR A 368 -18.96 -4.88 1.56
CA TYR A 368 -18.77 -4.01 0.41
C TYR A 368 -19.43 -2.64 0.61
N PHE A 369 -20.56 -2.58 1.32
CA PHE A 369 -21.19 -1.31 1.68
C PHE A 369 -20.29 -0.48 2.62
N TYR A 370 -19.78 -1.07 3.70
CA TYR A 370 -18.92 -0.34 4.65
C TYR A 370 -17.57 0.05 4.01
N LEU A 371 -17.03 -0.77 3.12
CA LEU A 371 -15.84 -0.42 2.33
C LEU A 371 -16.12 0.78 1.42
N ALA A 372 -17.25 0.81 0.71
CA ALA A 372 -17.65 1.95 -0.12
C ALA A 372 -17.81 3.24 0.69
N VAL A 373 -18.50 3.16 1.85
CA VAL A 373 -18.64 4.31 2.77
C VAL A 373 -17.27 4.82 3.22
N THR A 374 -16.35 3.92 3.57
CA THR A 374 -15.00 4.27 4.04
C THR A 374 -14.21 4.96 2.94
N ALA A 375 -14.22 4.42 1.72
CA ALA A 375 -13.56 5.02 0.56
C ALA A 375 -14.09 6.44 0.27
N ILE A 376 -15.41 6.65 0.37
CA ILE A 376 -16.03 7.96 0.18
C ILE A 376 -15.60 8.94 1.28
N LYS A 377 -15.61 8.52 2.55
CA LYS A 377 -15.13 9.35 3.68
C LYS A 377 -13.68 9.81 3.49
N ILE A 378 -12.79 8.89 3.10
CA ILE A 378 -11.38 9.20 2.83
C ILE A 378 -11.27 10.18 1.65
N SER A 379 -11.97 9.92 0.55
CA SER A 379 -11.96 10.81 -0.63
C SER A 379 -12.43 12.24 -0.29
N CYS A 380 -13.46 12.38 0.55
CA CYS A 380 -13.92 13.67 1.05
C CYS A 380 -12.87 14.36 1.94
N ALA A 381 -12.23 13.62 2.85
CA ALA A 381 -11.19 14.15 3.73
C ALA A 381 -9.96 14.65 2.94
N MET A 382 -9.58 13.95 1.87
CA MET A 382 -8.48 14.36 0.98
C MET A 382 -8.82 15.63 0.19
N LYS A 383 -10.06 15.75 -0.31
CA LYS A 383 -10.47 16.90 -1.14
C LYS A 383 -10.72 18.18 -0.34
N ALA A 384 -11.18 18.07 0.91
CA ALA A 384 -11.53 19.22 1.75
C ALA A 384 -11.13 18.98 3.22
N PRO A 385 -9.86 19.23 3.60
CA PRO A 385 -9.34 18.95 4.95
C PRO A 385 -10.11 19.69 6.06
N VAL A 386 -10.57 20.91 5.76
CA VAL A 386 -11.29 21.78 6.70
C VAL A 386 -12.72 21.26 7.00
N GLY A 387 -13.33 20.50 6.07
CA GLY A 387 -14.66 19.89 6.21
C GLY A 387 -14.63 18.40 6.57
N ALA A 388 -13.45 17.80 6.73
CA ALA A 388 -13.27 16.36 6.95
C ALA A 388 -14.00 15.86 8.21
N ALA A 389 -14.09 16.68 9.26
CA ALA A 389 -14.84 16.34 10.48
C ALA A 389 -16.33 16.09 10.21
N GLY A 390 -16.93 16.76 9.22
CA GLY A 390 -18.31 16.53 8.80
C GLY A 390 -18.51 15.19 8.09
N ALA A 391 -17.53 14.77 7.29
CA ALA A 391 -17.56 13.48 6.58
C ALA A 391 -17.54 12.28 7.55
N PHE A 392 -16.73 12.34 8.62
CA PHE A 392 -16.65 11.27 9.60
C PHE A 392 -17.86 11.21 10.56
N ARG A 393 -18.61 12.32 10.73
CA ARG A 393 -19.85 12.37 11.52
C ARG A 393 -21.04 11.67 10.86
N VAL A 394 -20.93 11.30 9.59
CA VAL A 394 -21.99 10.54 8.91
C VAL A 394 -22.01 9.10 9.44
N ASN A 395 -23.12 8.73 10.08
CA ASN A 395 -23.36 7.38 10.61
C ASN A 395 -23.60 6.40 9.44
N ALA A 396 -22.74 5.38 9.34
CA ALA A 396 -22.76 4.37 8.28
C ALA A 396 -23.93 3.39 8.46
N ASP A 397 -24.19 2.94 9.68
CA ASP A 397 -25.28 2.01 10.00
C ASP A 397 -26.64 2.61 9.65
N ALA A 398 -26.82 3.90 9.92
CA ALA A 398 -28.04 4.62 9.56
C ALA A 398 -28.23 4.73 8.04
N LEU A 399 -27.14 4.85 7.28
CA LEU A 399 -27.20 4.84 5.81
C LEU A 399 -27.47 3.44 5.26
N TYR A 400 -26.93 2.40 5.91
CA TYR A 400 -27.15 1.02 5.53
C TYR A 400 -28.63 0.63 5.69
N GLN A 401 -29.24 0.99 6.82
CA GLN A 401 -30.68 0.77 7.03
C GLN A 401 -31.53 1.54 6.00
N GLN A 402 -31.18 2.80 5.70
CA GLN A 402 -31.86 3.58 4.65
C GLN A 402 -31.72 2.96 3.26
N LEU A 403 -30.57 2.35 2.97
CA LEU A 403 -30.31 1.68 1.70
C LEU A 403 -31.19 0.43 1.56
N LEU A 404 -31.31 -0.36 2.63
CA LEU A 404 -32.18 -1.55 2.67
C LEU A 404 -33.66 -1.17 2.56
N GLU A 405 -34.08 -0.08 3.20
CA GLU A 405 -35.45 0.45 3.10
C GLU A 405 -35.77 1.04 1.70
N SER A 406 -34.76 1.53 0.99
CA SER A 406 -34.92 2.13 -0.34
C SER A 406 -34.81 1.12 -1.49
N GLU A 407 -34.61 -0.18 -1.18
CA GLU A 407 -34.46 -1.28 -2.14
C GLU A 407 -33.46 -0.98 -3.27
N VAL A 408 -32.33 -0.34 -2.95
CA VAL A 408 -31.32 0.03 -3.95
C VAL A 408 -30.61 -1.22 -4.48
N PRO A 409 -30.48 -1.42 -5.81
CA PRO A 409 -29.73 -2.54 -6.38
C PRO A 409 -28.25 -2.50 -5.99
N PHE A 410 -27.64 -3.66 -5.74
CA PHE A 410 -26.24 -3.77 -5.29
C PHE A 410 -25.23 -2.97 -6.12
N HIS A 411 -25.34 -3.04 -7.46
CA HIS A 411 -24.44 -2.33 -8.38
C HIS A 411 -24.57 -0.80 -8.32
N GLU A 412 -25.62 -0.27 -7.70
CA GLU A 412 -25.84 1.17 -7.52
C GLU A 412 -25.48 1.67 -6.11
N TRP A 413 -25.10 0.77 -5.19
CA TRP A 413 -24.83 1.13 -3.80
C TRP A 413 -23.77 2.22 -3.67
N TYR A 414 -22.68 2.13 -4.44
CA TYR A 414 -21.61 3.12 -4.40
C TYR A 414 -22.08 4.54 -4.78
N GLU A 415 -22.76 4.67 -5.93
CA GLU A 415 -23.27 5.95 -6.41
C GLU A 415 -24.38 6.51 -5.52
N TRP A 416 -25.23 5.63 -4.97
CA TRP A 416 -26.25 6.03 -4.01
C TRP A 416 -25.62 6.57 -2.72
N VAL A 417 -24.66 5.84 -2.12
CA VAL A 417 -23.97 6.25 -0.90
C VAL A 417 -23.26 7.58 -1.11
N LYS A 418 -22.58 7.76 -2.25
CA LYS A 418 -21.90 9.00 -2.61
C LYS A 418 -22.86 10.19 -2.65
N LYS A 419 -24.01 10.06 -3.31
CA LYS A 419 -25.05 11.10 -3.34
C LYS A 419 -25.61 11.44 -1.96
N GLN A 420 -25.82 10.44 -1.09
CA GLN A 420 -26.28 10.68 0.28
C GLN A 420 -25.21 11.37 1.13
N PHE A 421 -23.95 11.02 0.91
CA PHE A 421 -22.80 11.66 1.55
C PHE A 421 -22.68 13.13 1.18
N GLU A 422 -22.73 13.45 -0.11
CA GLU A 422 -22.67 14.84 -0.61
C GLU A 422 -23.80 15.69 -0.02
N ARG A 423 -25.04 15.18 0.00
CA ARG A 423 -26.19 15.86 0.62
C ARG A 423 -26.00 16.13 2.11
N LYS A 424 -25.49 15.14 2.87
CA LYS A 424 -25.24 15.31 4.31
C LYS A 424 -24.08 16.26 4.56
N LEU A 425 -23.02 16.20 3.76
CA LEU A 425 -21.86 17.10 3.88
C LEU A 425 -22.28 18.57 3.66
N ASP A 426 -23.05 18.85 2.61
CA ASP A 426 -23.60 20.18 2.34
C ASP A 426 -24.47 20.70 3.50
N SER A 427 -25.20 19.82 4.18
CA SER A 427 -26.02 20.19 5.35
C SER A 427 -25.17 20.53 6.59
N PHE A 428 -23.97 19.95 6.73
CA PHE A 428 -23.05 20.26 7.81
C PHE A 428 -22.30 21.57 7.56
N VAL A 429 -21.83 21.79 6.33
CA VAL A 429 -21.16 23.05 5.94
C VAL A 429 -22.12 24.24 6.14
N LYS A 430 -23.39 24.10 5.74
CA LYS A 430 -24.41 25.14 5.96
C LYS A 430 -24.77 25.38 7.44
N LYS A 431 -24.52 24.42 8.34
CA LYS A 431 -24.77 24.57 9.79
C LYS A 431 -23.62 25.26 10.53
N GLU A 432 -22.38 25.14 10.05
CA GLU A 432 -21.22 25.82 10.64
C GLU A 432 -21.11 27.30 10.24
N GLU A 433 -21.79 27.74 9.18
CA GLU A 433 -21.88 29.16 8.79
C GLU A 433 -22.92 29.98 9.60
N GLN A 434 -23.61 29.40 10.58
CA GLN A 434 -24.45 30.20 11.47
C GLN A 434 -23.57 31.05 12.40
N PRO A 435 -23.68 32.39 12.38
CA PRO A 435 -22.87 33.26 13.21
C PRO A 435 -23.17 32.99 14.68
N VAL A 436 -22.16 32.52 15.41
CA VAL A 436 -22.18 32.44 16.88
C VAL A 436 -22.35 33.86 17.40
N THR A 437 -23.57 34.24 17.77
CA THR A 437 -23.80 35.42 18.62
C THR A 437 -23.05 35.20 19.93
N PRO A 438 -22.05 36.03 20.28
CA PRO A 438 -21.32 35.87 21.52
C PRO A 438 -22.27 36.07 22.71
N PRO A 439 -22.13 35.28 23.79
CA PRO A 439 -22.94 35.46 24.99
C PRO A 439 -22.71 36.84 25.60
N PRO A 440 -23.72 37.45 26.25
CA PRO A 440 -23.61 38.78 26.82
C PRO A 440 -22.54 38.77 27.92
N VAL A 441 -21.51 39.59 27.74
CA VAL A 441 -20.44 39.80 28.71
C VAL A 441 -21.03 40.51 29.94
N GLU A 442 -21.01 39.84 31.10
CA GLU A 442 -21.40 40.43 32.37
C GLU A 442 -20.53 41.66 32.72
N PRO A 443 -21.11 42.71 33.32
CA PRO A 443 -20.50 44.04 33.44
C PRO A 443 -19.41 44.16 34.53
N ASP A 444 -19.04 43.09 35.22
CA ASP A 444 -18.20 43.16 36.44
C ASP A 444 -16.78 42.59 36.30
N SER A 445 -16.26 42.50 35.07
CA SER A 445 -14.83 42.21 34.86
C SER A 445 -13.96 43.33 35.46
N ILE A 446 -12.93 42.94 36.23
CA ILE A 446 -11.88 43.81 36.79
C ILE A 446 -11.30 44.75 35.72
N ARG A 447 -11.29 44.31 34.45
CA ARG A 447 -10.84 45.08 33.29
C ARG A 447 -11.71 46.32 33.03
N ALA A 448 -13.02 46.23 33.24
CA ALA A 448 -13.96 47.36 33.10
C ALA A 448 -13.81 48.37 34.26
N LYS A 449 -13.51 47.89 35.48
CA LYS A 449 -13.20 48.74 36.63
C LYS A 449 -11.88 49.50 36.44
N PHE A 450 -10.86 48.83 35.90
CA PHE A 450 -9.57 49.45 35.57
C PHE A 450 -9.69 50.50 34.46
N ALA A 451 -10.49 50.24 33.43
CA ALA A 451 -10.75 51.21 32.36
C ALA A 451 -11.49 52.48 32.85
N ARG A 452 -12.41 52.35 33.82
CA ARG A 452 -13.05 53.51 34.48
C ARG A 452 -12.09 54.29 35.37
N PHE A 453 -11.18 53.61 36.06
CA PHE A 453 -10.15 54.26 36.88
C PHE A 453 -9.22 55.12 36.01
N MET A 454 -8.72 54.58 34.90
CA MET A 454 -7.84 55.29 33.96
C MET A 454 -8.52 56.49 33.27
N ARG A 455 -9.85 56.46 33.09
CA ARG A 455 -10.61 57.61 32.57
C ARG A 455 -10.88 58.71 33.59
N ARG A 456 -10.81 58.42 34.90
CA ARG A 456 -11.02 59.43 35.96
C ARG A 456 -9.76 60.20 36.32
N SER A 457 -8.58 59.64 36.07
CA SER A 457 -7.28 60.28 36.31
C SER A 457 -6.82 61.21 35.17
N SER A 458 -7.60 61.32 34.10
CA SER A 458 -7.33 62.17 32.93
C SER A 458 -8.41 63.25 32.75
N GLY A 459 -8.78 63.91 33.84
CA GLY A 459 -9.54 65.16 33.81
C GLY A 459 -8.59 66.37 33.72
N PRO A 460 -8.93 67.42 32.95
CA PRO A 460 -8.03 68.53 32.68
C PRO A 460 -7.97 69.47 33.89
N ASN A 461 -6.75 69.78 34.32
CA ASN A 461 -6.37 71.04 34.94
C ASN A 461 -5.01 71.43 34.39
#